data_AF-A0A2E2YNZ8-F1
#
_entry.id   AF-A0A2E2YNZ8-F1
#
_cell.length_a   1.000
_cell.length_b   1.000
_cell.length_c   1.000
_cell.angle_alpha   90.00
_cell.angle_beta   90.00
_cell.angle_gamma   90.00
#
_symmetry.space_group_name_H-M   'P 1'
#
loop_
_entity.id
_entity.type
_entity.pdbx_description
1 polymer ?
#
loop_
_entity_poly.entity_id
_entity_poly.type
_entity_poly.pdbx_seq_one_letter_code
_entity_poly.pdbx_strand_id
1 'polypeptide(L)' 'MSKVTVIGFIFLALGIISLVIQNIFYGYVDTDGVLHDSLFLPFTFIFAAIGLILIMADLFLTKIRHR' A
#
# COMPACT_ATOMS: atom_id res chain seq x y z
N MET A 1 -5.68 1.33 -19.80
CA MET A 1 -4.96 1.75 -18.58
C MET A 1 -3.53 2.05 -18.94
N SER A 2 -2.95 3.13 -18.43
CA SER A 2 -1.52 3.38 -18.62
C SER A 2 -0.69 2.37 -17.81
N LYS A 3 0.57 2.17 -18.20
CA LYS A 3 1.53 1.35 -17.43
C LYS A 3 1.70 1.90 -16.00
N VAL A 4 1.62 3.22 -15.82
CA VAL A 4 1.71 3.89 -14.51
C VAL A 4 0.53 3.50 -13.62
N THR A 5 -0.69 3.53 -14.15
CA THR A 5 -1.89 3.09 -13.42
C THR A 5 -1.80 1.62 -13.00
N VAL A 6 -1.31 0.73 -13.89
CA VAL A 6 -1.12 -0.69 -13.56
C VAL A 6 -0.11 -0.87 -12.42
N ILE A 7 1.03 -0.19 -12.47
CA ILE A 7 2.03 -0.20 -11.39
C ILE A 7 1.42 0.32 -10.09
N GLY A 8 0.61 1.39 -10.15
CA GLY A 8 -0.10 1.92 -9.00
C GLY A 8 -1.01 0.88 -8.32
N PHE A 9 -1.79 0.14 -9.10
CA PHE A 9 -2.63 -0.95 -8.58
C PHE A 9 -1.80 -2.10 -7.98
N ILE A 10 -0.64 -2.43 -8.55
CA ILE A 10 0.28 -3.43 -7.98
C ILE A 10 0.76 -2.97 -6.60
N PHE A 11 1.16 -1.70 -6.45
CA PHE A 11 1.55 -1.15 -5.15
C PHE A 11 0.40 -1.16 -4.13
N LEU A 12 -0.83 -0.81 -4.55
CA LEU A 12 -1.99 -0.93 -3.67
C LEU A 12 -2.22 -2.39 -3.21
N ALA A 13 -2.11 -3.36 -4.13
CA ALA A 13 -2.23 -4.77 -3.79
C ALA A 13 -1.14 -5.22 -2.79
N LEU A 14 0.10 -4.80 -2.97
CA LEU A 14 1.19 -5.07 -2.02
C LEU A 14 0.93 -4.46 -0.64
N GLY A 15 0.37 -3.25 -0.57
CA GLY A 15 -0.01 -2.62 0.69
C GLY A 15 -1.12 -3.39 1.42
N ILE A 16 -2.13 -3.86 0.68
CA ILE A 16 -3.21 -4.71 1.22
C ILE A 16 -2.66 -6.04 1.71
N ILE A 17 -1.81 -6.72 0.93
CA ILE A 17 -1.19 -7.99 1.33
C ILE A 17 -0.37 -7.79 2.61
N SER A 18 0.40 -6.70 2.69
CA SER A 18 1.18 -6.37 3.89
C SER A 18 0.27 -6.15 5.10
N LEU A 19 -0.87 -5.47 4.92
CA LEU A 19 -1.82 -5.23 6.00
C LEU A 19 -2.44 -6.55 6.51
N VAL A 20 -2.80 -7.44 5.58
CA VAL A 20 -3.33 -8.76 5.92
C VAL A 20 -2.30 -9.56 6.72
N ILE A 21 -1.05 -9.58 6.28
CA ILE A 21 0.04 -10.27 7.00
C ILE A 21 0.23 -9.68 8.41
N GLN A 22 0.29 -8.36 8.54
CA GLN A 22 0.40 -7.70 9.84
C GLN A 22 -0.70 -8.16 10.81
N ASN A 23 -1.96 -8.17 10.36
CA ASN A 23 -3.09 -8.50 11.22
C ASN A 23 -3.17 -10.00 11.57
N ILE A 24 -2.72 -10.89 10.69
CA ILE A 24 -2.76 -12.33 10.94
C ILE A 24 -1.60 -12.77 11.85
N PHE A 25 -0.40 -12.22 11.64
CA PHE A 25 0.82 -12.79 12.24
C PHE A 25 1.48 -11.92 13.31
N TYR A 26 1.17 -10.63 13.40
CA TYR A 26 1.92 -9.71 14.25
C TYR A 26 1.05 -8.82 15.13
N GLY A 27 -0.18 -8.46 14.74
CA GLY A 27 -1.06 -7.54 15.48
C GLY A 27 -1.64 -8.08 16.80
N TYR A 28 -0.86 -8.83 17.60
CA TYR A 28 -1.28 -9.40 18.88
C TYR A 28 -0.23 -9.18 19.97
N VAL A 29 -0.71 -9.20 21.22
CA VAL A 29 0.12 -9.22 22.42
C VAL A 29 0.18 -10.66 22.91
N ASP A 30 1.39 -11.16 23.19
CA ASP A 30 1.56 -12.53 23.64
C ASP A 30 1.27 -12.71 25.14
N THR A 31 1.45 -13.95 25.64
CA THR A 31 1.21 -14.30 27.05
C THR A 31 2.16 -13.62 28.02
N ASP A 32 3.30 -13.14 27.54
CA ASP A 32 4.31 -12.43 28.33
C ASP A 32 4.08 -10.91 28.32
N GLY A 33 3.00 -10.45 27.66
CA GLY A 33 2.65 -9.04 27.53
C GLY A 33 3.47 -8.30 26.47
N VAL A 34 4.20 -9.02 25.61
CA VAL A 34 5.02 -8.43 24.55
C VAL A 34 4.18 -8.24 23.30
N LEU A 35 4.17 -7.01 22.78
CA LEU A 35 3.61 -6.72 21.48
C LEU A 35 4.61 -7.15 20.41
N HIS A 36 4.20 -8.10 19.57
CA HIS A 36 5.00 -8.49 18.41
C HIS A 36 4.76 -7.45 17.32
N ASP A 37 5.82 -6.83 16.81
CA ASP A 37 5.71 -5.85 15.73
C ASP A 37 6.49 -6.32 14.50
N SER A 38 6.12 -5.79 13.34
CA SER A 38 6.74 -6.14 12.07
C SER A 38 6.83 -4.96 11.11
N LEU A 39 7.68 -5.11 10.09
CA LEU A 39 7.79 -4.11 9.03
C LEU A 39 6.58 -4.09 8.08
N PHE A 40 5.66 -5.06 8.21
CA PHE A 40 4.48 -5.11 7.35
C PHE A 40 3.54 -3.93 7.57
N LEU A 41 3.42 -3.41 8.79
CA LEU A 41 2.62 -2.21 9.06
C LEU A 41 3.20 -0.95 8.38
N PRO A 42 4.49 -0.59 8.53
CA PRO A 42 5.11 0.47 7.72
C PRO A 42 4.96 0.27 6.21
N PHE A 43 5.15 -0.97 5.71
CA PHE A 43 5.03 -1.28 4.29
C PHE A 43 3.62 -1.09 3.74
N THR A 44 2.58 -1.37 4.54
CA THR A 44 1.19 -1.04 4.16
C THR A 44 1.06 0.42 3.77
N PHE A 45 1.54 1.34 4.60
CA PHE A 45 1.41 2.77 4.34
C PHE A 45 2.27 3.23 3.17
N ILE A 46 3.52 2.77 3.09
CA ILE A 46 4.44 3.15 2.01
C ILE A 46 3.90 2.68 0.66
N PHE A 47 3.49 1.42 0.55
CA PHE A 47 2.95 0.89 -0.70
C PHE A 47 1.59 1.50 -1.06
N ALA A 48 0.71 1.71 -0.07
CA ALA A 48 -0.56 2.40 -0.32
C ALA A 48 -0.34 3.84 -0.83
N ALA A 49 0.58 4.59 -0.22
CA ALA A 49 0.91 5.95 -0.61
C ALA A 49 1.49 6.01 -2.02
N ILE A 50 2.47 5.16 -2.34
CA ILE A 50 3.06 5.07 -3.69
C ILE A 50 1.97 4.74 -4.71
N GLY A 51 1.15 3.73 -4.44
CA GLY A 51 0.07 3.32 -5.34
C GLY A 51 -0.93 4.44 -5.62
N LEU A 52 -1.36 5.15 -4.58
CA LEU A 52 -2.28 6.27 -4.69
C LEU A 52 -1.66 7.44 -5.47
N ILE A 53 -0.41 7.80 -5.17
CA ILE A 53 0.31 8.89 -5.85
C ILE A 53 0.43 8.60 -7.35
N LEU A 54 0.80 7.37 -7.74
CA LEU A 54 0.95 7.00 -9.15
C LEU A 54 -0.38 7.10 -9.91
N ILE A 55 -1.48 6.59 -9.32
CA ILE A 55 -2.80 6.66 -9.94
C ILE A 55 -3.26 8.11 -10.05
N MET A 56 -3.11 8.89 -8.99
CA MET A 56 -3.47 10.31 -9.01
C MET A 56 -2.66 11.07 -10.07
N ALA A 57 -1.34 10.89 -10.11
CA ALA A 57 -0.47 11.53 -11.10
C ALA A 57 -0.89 11.19 -12.53
N ASP A 58 -1.18 9.93 -12.83
CA ASP A 58 -1.64 9.50 -14.15
C ASP A 58 -2.99 10.14 -14.53
N LEU A 59 -3.92 10.23 -13.58
CA LEU A 59 -5.21 10.89 -13.77
C LEU A 59 -5.05 12.40 -14.02
N PHE A 60 -4.20 13.09 -13.24
CA PHE A 60 -3.91 14.51 -13.42
C PHE A 60 -3.25 14.80 -14.78
N LEU A 61 -2.24 14.02 -15.15
CA LEU A 61 -1.54 14.16 -16.44
C LEU A 61 -2.47 13.89 -17.62
N THR A 62 -3.30 12.85 -17.54
CA THR A 62 -4.28 12.54 -18.58
C THR A 62 -5.30 13.67 -18.72
N LYS A 63 -5.76 14.25 -17.59
CA LYS A 63 -6.68 15.39 -17.59
C LYS A 63 -6.07 16.65 -18.21
N ILE A 64 -4.79 16.91 -17.97
CA ILE A 64 -4.06 18.05 -18.57
C ILE A 64 -3.90 17.85 -20.08
N ARG A 65 -3.56 16.63 -20.52
CA ARG A 65 -3.33 16.33 -21.95
C ARG A 65 -4.59 16.41 -22.83
N HIS A 66 -5.77 16.28 -22.23
CA HIS A 66 -7.06 16.35 -22.93
C HIS A 66 -7.73 17.74 -22.88
N ARG A 67 -7.06 18.76 -22.32
CA ARG A 67 -7.41 20.18 -22.53
C ARG A 67 -6.54 20.77 -23.63
#